data_AF-A0A8S3CXH0-F1
#
_entry.id   AF-A0A8S3CXH0-F1
#
_cell.length_a   1.000
_cell.length_b   1.000
_cell.length_c   1.000
_cell.angle_alpha   90.00
_cell.angle_beta   90.00
_cell.angle_gamma   90.00
#
_symmetry.space_group_name_H-M   'P 1'
#
loop_
_entity.id
_entity.type
_entity.pdbx_description
1 polymer ?
#
loop_
_entity_poly.entity_id
_entity_poly.type
_entity_poly.pdbx_seq_one_letter_code
_entity_poly.pdbx_strand_id
1 'polypeptide(L)' 'MEIPKRHASFSTWPNENLPSVENLVKAGFFFTGTKTIVTCFYCNGSLQNWGSNDNPIVEHAR' A
#
# COMPACT_ATOMS: atom_id res chain seq x y z
N MET A 1 -3.05 1.15 -13.19
CA MET A 1 -2.84 2.51 -12.63
C MET A 1 -1.35 2.82 -12.65
N GLU A 2 -0.94 3.91 -13.30
CA GLU A 2 0.47 4.31 -13.44
C GLU A 2 1.16 4.57 -12.10
N ILE A 3 2.49 4.35 -12.04
CA ILE A 3 3.30 4.52 -10.81
C ILE A 3 3.11 5.91 -10.17
N PRO A 4 3.17 7.04 -10.89
CA PRO A 4 3.00 8.36 -10.28
C PRO A 4 1.63 8.54 -9.62
N LYS A 5 0.57 7.96 -10.21
CA LYS A 5 -0.78 8.00 -9.64
C LYS A 5 -0.89 7.16 -8.38
N ARG A 6 -0.26 5.98 -8.35
CA ARG A 6 -0.20 5.15 -7.14
C ARG A 6 0.53 5.88 -6.02
N HIS A 7 1.67 6.49 -6.30
CA HIS A 7 2.42 7.24 -5.29
C HIS A 7 1.63 8.44 -4.76
N ALA A 8 0.96 9.19 -5.64
CA ALA A 8 0.15 10.34 -5.26
C ALA A 8 -1.04 9.97 -4.35
N SER A 9 -1.56 8.74 -4.43
CA SER A 9 -2.66 8.28 -3.56
C SER A 9 -2.30 8.25 -2.08
N PHE A 10 -1.01 8.16 -1.73
CA PHE A 10 -0.52 8.10 -0.35
C PHE A 10 -0.33 9.48 0.31
N SER A 11 -0.90 10.55 -0.25
CA SER A 11 -0.74 11.92 0.28
C SER A 11 -1.19 12.10 1.74
N THR A 12 -2.11 11.25 2.21
CA THR A 12 -2.62 11.23 3.58
C THR A 12 -2.28 9.93 4.33
N TRP A 13 -1.28 9.18 3.84
CA TRP A 13 -0.84 7.95 4.51
C TRP A 13 -0.25 8.28 5.89
N PRO A 14 -0.69 7.61 6.97
CA PRO A 14 -0.18 7.91 8.31
C PRO A 14 1.31 7.55 8.44
N ASN A 15 2.05 8.33 9.24
CA ASN A 15 3.50 8.20 9.40
C ASN A 15 3.93 7.33 10.60
N GLU A 16 3.07 6.44 11.12
CA GLU A 16 3.33 5.72 12.37
C GLU A 16 3.40 4.21 12.19
N ASN A 17 4.59 3.60 12.34
CA ASN A 17 4.80 2.15 12.35
C ASN A 17 4.18 1.36 11.18
N LEU A 18 4.19 1.94 9.98
CA LEU A 18 3.65 1.32 8.76
C LEU A 18 4.76 1.04 7.74
N PRO A 19 4.51 0.13 6.78
CA PRO A 19 5.40 -0.07 5.64
C PRO A 19 5.61 1.22 4.85
N SER A 20 6.79 1.34 4.24
CA SER A 20 7.09 2.50 3.39
C SER A 20 6.17 2.56 2.18
N VAL A 21 5.76 3.78 1.83
CA VAL A 21 4.97 4.06 0.61
C VAL A 21 5.66 3.49 -0.63
N GLU A 22 6.99 3.57 -0.70
CA GLU A 22 7.77 3.04 -1.81
C GLU A 22 7.61 1.51 -1.95
N ASN A 23 7.66 0.77 -0.84
CA ASN A 23 7.47 -0.68 -0.85
C ASN A 23 6.02 -1.07 -1.21
N LEU A 24 5.04 -0.32 -0.71
CA LEU A 24 3.63 -0.53 -1.07
C LEU A 24 3.41 -0.31 -2.59
N VAL A 25 3.95 0.78 -3.15
CA VAL A 25 3.84 1.08 -4.59
C VAL A 25 4.56 0.04 -5.45
N LYS A 26 5.74 -0.44 -5.02
CA LYS A 26 6.50 -1.53 -5.67
C LYS A 26 5.73 -2.85 -5.64
N ALA A 27 5.06 -3.15 -4.53
CA ALA A 27 4.18 -4.32 -4.41
C ALA A 27 2.89 -4.20 -5.25
N GLY A 28 2.63 -3.04 -5.87
CA GLY A 28 1.47 -2.83 -6.75
C GLY A 28 0.27 -2.20 -6.05
N PHE A 29 0.44 -1.66 -4.85
CA PHE A 29 -0.64 -1.03 -4.12
C PHE A 29 -0.81 0.47 -4.43
N PHE A 30 -2.04 0.94 -4.27
CA PHE A 30 -2.39 2.35 -4.08
C PHE A 30 -3.20 2.49 -2.79
N PHE A 31 -3.13 3.65 -2.13
CA PHE A 31 -3.90 3.93 -0.93
C PHE A 31 -5.34 4.28 -1.27
N THR A 32 -6.28 3.76 -0.50
CA THR A 32 -7.72 4.03 -0.68
C THR A 32 -8.17 5.35 -0.06
N GLY A 33 -7.31 6.03 0.70
CA GLY A 33 -7.67 7.21 1.49
C GLY A 33 -8.32 6.88 2.84
N THR A 34 -8.50 5.59 3.17
CA THR A 34 -9.17 5.15 4.40
C THR A 34 -8.23 4.34 5.30
N LYS A 35 -8.03 4.81 6.54
CA LYS A 35 -7.19 4.14 7.56
C LYS A 35 -5.81 3.77 7.00
N THR A 36 -5.52 2.47 6.91
CA THR A 36 -4.30 1.88 6.35
C THR A 36 -4.62 0.91 5.21
N ILE A 37 -5.80 1.05 4.59
CA ILE A 37 -6.28 0.13 3.55
C ILE A 37 -5.65 0.49 2.22
N VAL A 38 -4.97 -0.47 1.61
CA VAL A 38 -4.40 -0.34 0.27
C VAL A 38 -4.98 -1.41 -0.67
N THR A 39 -5.05 -1.10 -1.97
CA THR A 39 -5.62 -2.01 -2.98
C THR A 39 -4.65 -2.19 -4.14
N CYS A 40 -4.51 -3.42 -4.63
CA CYS A 40 -3.66 -3.70 -5.78
C CYS A 40 -4.32 -3.16 -7.06
N PHE A 41 -3.57 -2.44 -7.89
CA PHE A 41 -4.10 -1.91 -9.16
C PHE A 41 -4.40 -3.00 -10.21
N TYR A 42 -3.88 -4.21 -10.04
CA TYR A 42 -3.98 -5.30 -11.02
C TYR A 42 -4.99 -6.36 -10.59
N CYS A 43 -4.82 -6.96 -9.41
CA CYS A 43 -5.69 -8.04 -8.93
C CYS A 43 -6.90 -7.54 -8.11
N ASN A 44 -6.96 -6.24 -7.80
CA ASN A 44 -8.00 -5.61 -6.98
C ASN A 44 -8.11 -6.15 -5.53
N GLY A 45 -7.14 -6.97 -5.08
CA GLY A 45 -7.02 -7.41 -3.70
C GLY A 45 -6.64 -6.27 -2.76
N SER A 46 -7.18 -6.27 -1.55
CA SER A 46 -6.95 -5.21 -0.55
C SER A 46 -6.36 -5.76 0.74
N LEU A 47 -5.45 -5.00 1.33
CA LEU A 47 -4.79 -5.31 2.61
C LEU A 47 -4.92 -4.12 3.56
N GLN A 48 -4.92 -4.39 4.87
CA GLN A 48 -5.05 -3.40 5.94
C GLN A 48 -4.41 -3.93 7.23
N ASN A 49 -4.42 -3.13 8.30
CA ASN A 49 -3.87 -3.49 9.62
C ASN A 49 -2.36 -3.82 9.58
N TRP A 50 -1.62 -3.09 8.77
CA TRP A 50 -0.18 -3.25 8.63
C TRP A 50 0.57 -3.00 9.94
N GLY A 51 1.57 -3.83 10.21
CA GLY A 51 2.59 -3.64 11.23
C GLY A 51 3.93 -3.17 10.64
N SER A 52 4.82 -2.71 11.51
CA SER A 52 6.14 -2.18 11.14
C SER A 52 7.07 -3.21 10.50
N ASN A 53 6.83 -4.51 10.75
CA ASN A 53 7.62 -5.62 10.23
C ASN A 53 7.00 -6.28 9.00
N ASP A 54 5.83 -5.83 8.56
CA ASP A 54 5.16 -6.43 7.40
C ASP A 54 5.88 -6.06 6.11
N ASN A 55 6.03 -7.04 5.22
CA ASN A 55 6.61 -6.84 3.90
C ASN A 55 5.49 -6.83 2.84
N PRO A 56 5.18 -5.68 2.21
CA PRO A 56 4.09 -5.59 1.24
C PRO A 56 4.16 -6.58 0.07
N ILE A 57 5.37 -6.97 -0.36
CA ILE A 57 5.53 -7.94 -1.47
C ILE A 57 5.15 -9.34 -0.99
N VAL A 58 5.57 -9.71 0.23
CA VAL A 58 5.25 -11.02 0.82
C VAL A 58 3.77 -11.11 1.14
N GLU A 59 3.20 -10.09 1.78
CA GLU A 59 1.77 -10.08 2.13
C GLU A 59 0.87 -10.10 0.90
N HIS A 60 1.28 -9.49 -0.22
CA HIS A 60 0.51 -9.53 -1.47
C HIS A 60 0.55 -10.90 -2.15
N ALA A 61 1.62 -11.68 -1.95
CA ALA A 61 1.79 -12.98 -2.58
C ALA A 61 1.11 -14.14 -1.80
N ARG A 62 0.65 -13.90 -0.57
CA ARG A 62 -0.09 -14.86 0.25
C ARG A 62 -1.55 -14.97 -0.20
#